data_AF-A0A7R9URI5-F1
#
_entry.id   AF-A0A7R9URI5-F1
#
_cell.length_a   1.000
_cell.length_b   1.000
_cell.length_c   1.000
_cell.angle_alpha   90.00
_cell.angle_beta   90.00
_cell.angle_gamma   90.00
#
_symmetry.space_group_name_H-M   'P 1'
#
loop_
_entity.id
_entity.type
_entity.pdbx_description
1 polymer ?
#
loop_
_entity_poly.entity_id
_entity_poly.type
_entity_poly.pdbx_seq_one_letter_code
_entity_poly.pdbx_strand_id
1 'polypeptide(L)'
;AGGGGVAYATVSSMEGVLAFCDGLRAGRAPAAPVTLFAFDDYFPAVAATDQLCRVTDVLACKPSELAFYPVPKLMIRRVGDHEAYSALRASELGDGTLEARELGDALAYVRLFGAEGGHLALAMNEAIRKNNTIGVYSGCKHAVELATRL
;
A
#
# COMPACT_ATOMS: atom_id res chain seq x y z
N ALA A 1 -15.19 24.15 -17.76
CA ALA A 1 -14.55 23.13 -18.63
C ALA A 1 -14.98 21.75 -18.14
N GLY A 2 -15.40 20.87 -19.05
CA GLY A 2 -16.32 19.75 -18.78
C GLY A 2 -15.86 18.74 -17.71
N GLY A 3 -16.77 18.44 -16.79
CA GLY A 3 -16.64 17.35 -15.82
C GLY A 3 -16.89 16.01 -16.50
N GLY A 4 -15.89 15.49 -17.22
CA GLY A 4 -15.84 14.07 -17.53
C GLY A 4 -15.37 13.33 -16.28
N GLY A 5 -16.24 12.54 -15.65
CA GLY A 5 -15.83 11.66 -14.54
C GLY A 5 -14.70 10.74 -14.98
N VAL A 6 -13.78 10.43 -14.07
CA VAL A 6 -12.70 9.47 -14.33
C VAL A 6 -13.33 8.09 -14.58
N ALA A 7 -12.99 7.45 -15.69
CA ALA A 7 -13.46 6.08 -15.96
C ALA A 7 -12.90 5.12 -14.91
N TYR A 8 -13.78 4.37 -14.24
CA TYR A 8 -13.42 3.36 -13.27
C TYR A 8 -14.18 2.05 -13.48
N ALA A 9 -13.58 0.95 -13.06
CA ALA A 9 -14.23 -0.35 -12.90
C ALA A 9 -14.50 -0.61 -11.41
N THR A 10 -15.48 -1.45 -11.09
CA THR A 10 -15.78 -1.84 -9.71
C THR A 10 -15.62 -3.34 -9.53
N VAL A 11 -15.01 -3.74 -8.43
CA VAL A 11 -14.91 -5.13 -7.95
C VAL A 11 -15.50 -5.19 -6.55
N SER A 12 -16.49 -6.05 -6.34
CA SER A 12 -17.24 -6.13 -5.08
C SER A 12 -17.28 -7.51 -4.44
N SER A 13 -16.46 -8.45 -4.93
CA SER A 13 -16.34 -9.80 -4.39
C SER A 13 -14.88 -10.23 -4.26
N MET A 14 -14.61 -11.14 -3.33
CA MET A 14 -13.25 -11.68 -3.13
C MET A 14 -12.80 -12.52 -4.33
N GLU A 15 -13.72 -13.22 -4.99
CA GLU A 15 -13.44 -13.89 -6.27
C GLU A 15 -12.95 -12.88 -7.33
N GLY A 16 -13.61 -11.72 -7.42
CA GLY A 16 -13.18 -10.65 -8.31
C GLY A 16 -11.82 -10.06 -7.94
N VAL A 17 -11.51 -9.91 -6.65
CA VAL A 17 -10.18 -9.47 -6.19
C VAL A 17 -9.10 -10.46 -6.61
N LEU A 18 -9.34 -11.75 -6.40
CA LEU A 18 -8.39 -12.81 -6.78
C LEU A 18 -8.18 -12.83 -8.30
N ALA A 19 -9.27 -12.78 -9.08
CA ALA A 19 -9.21 -12.72 -10.53
C ALA A 19 -8.46 -11.47 -11.04
N PHE A 20 -8.65 -10.32 -10.39
CA PHE A 20 -7.91 -9.10 -10.69
C PHE A 20 -6.41 -9.28 -10.43
N CYS A 21 -6.04 -9.80 -9.26
CA CYS A 21 -4.65 -10.07 -8.90
C CYS A 21 -3.98 -11.06 -9.87
N ASP A 22 -4.68 -12.14 -10.23
CA ASP A 22 -4.17 -13.13 -11.18
C ASP A 22 -4.06 -12.56 -12.60
N GLY A 23 -4.94 -11.63 -12.96
CA GLY A 23 -4.80 -10.79 -14.15
C GLY A 23 -3.49 -10.04 -14.20
N LEU A 24 -3.19 -9.26 -13.17
CA LEU A 24 -1.96 -8.48 -13.08
C LEU A 24 -0.72 -9.37 -13.11
N ARG A 25 -0.71 -10.49 -12.37
CA ARG A 25 0.40 -11.45 -12.37
C ARG A 25 0.63 -12.09 -13.74
N ALA A 26 -0.43 -12.27 -14.53
CA ALA A 26 -0.36 -12.75 -15.90
C ALA A 26 -0.01 -11.66 -16.92
N GLY A 27 0.30 -10.43 -16.48
CA GLY A 27 0.62 -9.30 -17.36
C GLY A 27 -0.59 -8.68 -18.05
N ARG A 28 -1.82 -8.98 -17.60
CA ARG A 28 -3.03 -8.35 -18.13
C ARG A 28 -3.25 -6.99 -17.47
N ALA A 29 -3.47 -5.97 -18.29
CA ALA A 29 -3.85 -4.65 -17.79
C ALA A 29 -5.26 -4.67 -17.17
N PRO A 30 -5.52 -3.83 -16.16
CA PRO A 30 -6.88 -3.57 -15.66
C PRO A 30 -7.83 -3.09 -16.76
N ALA A 31 -9.13 -3.34 -16.59
CA ALA A 31 -10.16 -2.89 -17.53
C ALA A 31 -10.33 -1.35 -17.57
N ALA A 32 -9.90 -0.65 -16.52
CA ALA A 32 -9.99 0.79 -16.38
C ALA A 32 -8.76 1.34 -15.61
N PRO A 33 -8.38 2.61 -15.82
CA PRO A 33 -7.24 3.22 -15.13
C PRO A 33 -7.45 3.33 -13.60
N VAL A 34 -8.70 3.36 -13.15
CA VAL A 34 -9.07 3.28 -11.74
C VAL A 34 -9.93 2.03 -11.54
N THR A 35 -9.59 1.21 -10.54
CA THR A 35 -10.44 0.09 -10.10
C THR A 35 -10.83 0.33 -8.64
N LEU A 36 -12.14 0.42 -8.39
CA LEU A 36 -12.71 0.57 -7.07
C LEU A 36 -13.03 -0.80 -6.50
N PHE A 37 -12.45 -1.12 -5.35
CA PHE A 37 -12.79 -2.31 -4.57
C PHE A 37 -13.81 -1.91 -3.49
N ALA A 38 -15.09 -2.19 -3.73
CA ALA A 38 -16.19 -1.74 -2.90
C ALA A 38 -17.08 -2.92 -2.50
N PHE A 39 -17.16 -3.18 -1.20
CA PHE A 39 -17.90 -4.30 -0.63
C PHE A 39 -18.99 -3.78 0.29
N ASP A 40 -20.11 -4.48 0.34
CA ASP A 40 -21.19 -4.19 1.29
C ASP A 40 -20.79 -4.55 2.73
N ASP A 41 -19.97 -5.60 2.88
CA ASP A 41 -19.48 -6.08 4.17
C ASP A 41 -18.06 -5.58 4.48
N TYR A 42 -17.84 -5.23 5.75
CA TYR A 42 -16.56 -4.72 6.23
C TYR A 42 -15.41 -5.73 6.14
N PHE A 43 -15.63 -6.98 6.57
CA PHE A 43 -14.58 -8.00 6.62
C PHE A 43 -13.93 -8.30 5.26
N PRO A 44 -14.68 -8.57 4.17
CA PRO A 44 -14.06 -8.77 2.87
C PRO A 44 -13.40 -7.50 2.32
N ALA A 45 -13.91 -6.31 2.65
CA ALA A 45 -13.25 -5.05 2.27
C ALA A 45 -11.82 -4.95 2.84
N VAL A 46 -11.66 -5.28 4.13
CA VAL A 46 -10.34 -5.28 4.77
C VAL A 46 -9.46 -6.40 4.23
N ALA A 47 -10.01 -7.63 4.11
CA ALA A 47 -9.28 -8.80 3.63
C ALA A 47 -8.79 -8.67 2.18
N ALA A 48 -9.44 -7.83 1.36
CA ALA A 48 -8.97 -7.53 0.01
C ALA A 48 -7.54 -6.94 0.02
N THR A 49 -7.18 -6.17 1.05
CA THR A 49 -5.84 -5.56 1.21
C THR A 49 -4.73 -6.60 1.20
N ASP A 50 -4.93 -7.76 1.85
CA ASP A 50 -3.95 -8.84 1.91
C ASP A 50 -3.65 -9.46 0.54
N GLN A 51 -4.62 -9.41 -0.37
CA GLN A 51 -4.45 -9.91 -1.73
C GLN A 51 -3.84 -8.84 -2.64
N LEU A 52 -4.37 -7.62 -2.57
CA LEU A 52 -3.97 -6.51 -3.43
C LEU A 52 -2.53 -6.07 -3.17
N CYS A 53 -2.08 -6.05 -1.91
CA CYS A 53 -0.72 -5.62 -1.58
C CYS A 53 0.37 -6.46 -2.29
N ARG A 54 0.06 -7.69 -2.70
CA ARG A 54 0.97 -8.61 -3.39
C ARG A 54 1.15 -8.31 -4.88
N VAL A 55 0.32 -7.42 -5.44
CA VAL A 55 0.35 -6.99 -6.83
C VAL A 55 0.43 -5.47 -6.95
N THR A 56 0.83 -4.81 -5.86
CA THR A 56 0.94 -3.35 -5.76
C THR A 56 2.41 -2.94 -5.71
N ASP A 57 2.77 -1.93 -6.49
CA ASP A 57 4.11 -1.34 -6.47
C ASP A 57 4.28 -0.34 -5.32
N VAL A 58 3.25 0.48 -5.05
CA VAL A 58 3.25 1.52 -4.01
C VAL A 58 1.88 1.60 -3.34
N LEU A 59 1.85 1.66 -2.01
CA LEU A 59 0.65 1.95 -1.22
C LEU A 59 0.58 3.44 -0.89
N ALA A 60 -0.55 4.08 -1.19
CA ALA A 60 -0.85 5.41 -0.68
C ALA A 60 -1.86 5.29 0.47
N CYS A 61 -1.43 5.61 1.69
CA CYS A 61 -2.26 5.45 2.90
C CYS A 61 -1.91 6.52 3.93
N LYS A 62 -2.84 6.77 4.87
CA LYS A 62 -2.47 7.58 6.03
C LYS A 62 -1.44 6.83 6.86
N PRO A 63 -0.59 7.53 7.62
CA PRO A 63 0.41 6.88 8.43
C PRO A 63 -0.27 5.97 9.46
N SER A 64 0.43 4.91 9.87
CA SER A 64 -0.01 3.86 10.80
C SER A 64 -0.93 2.75 10.24
N GLU A 65 -1.77 2.99 9.23
CA GLU A 65 -2.75 1.97 8.77
C GLU A 65 -2.10 0.67 8.27
N LEU A 66 -1.13 0.82 7.37
CA LEU A 66 -0.47 -0.30 6.69
C LEU A 66 1.02 -0.35 7.05
N ALA A 67 1.38 0.05 8.28
CA ALA A 67 2.76 0.23 8.72
C ALA A 67 3.63 -1.04 8.57
N PHE A 68 3.02 -2.23 8.74
CA PHE A 68 3.73 -3.50 8.66
C PHE A 68 3.57 -4.23 7.31
N TYR A 69 2.97 -3.57 6.31
CA TYR A 69 2.92 -4.14 4.96
C TYR A 69 4.27 -3.91 4.26
N PRO A 70 4.94 -4.96 3.77
CA PRO A 70 6.27 -4.86 3.14
C PRO A 70 6.16 -4.40 1.68
N VAL A 71 5.56 -3.22 1.45
CA VAL A 71 5.40 -2.56 0.16
C VAL A 71 5.85 -1.10 0.31
N PRO A 72 6.50 -0.47 -0.69
CA PRO A 72 6.81 0.96 -0.65
C PRO A 72 5.58 1.82 -0.35
N LYS A 73 5.70 2.84 0.51
CA LYS A 73 4.56 3.64 0.99
C LYS A 73 4.70 5.13 0.65
N LEU A 74 3.68 5.69 0.01
CA LEU A 74 3.40 7.12 0.02
C LEU A 74 2.53 7.46 1.23
N MET A 75 3.13 8.10 2.23
CA MET A 75 2.41 8.53 3.43
C MET A 75 1.65 9.81 3.12
N ILE A 76 0.34 9.72 2.88
CA ILE A 76 -0.51 10.89 2.69
C ILE A 76 -0.86 11.53 4.04
N ARG A 77 -1.48 12.71 4.01
CA ARG A 77 -1.86 13.48 5.19
C ARG A 77 -2.58 12.61 6.22
N ARG A 78 -2.09 12.65 7.46
CA ARG A 78 -2.69 11.95 8.60
C ARG A 78 -4.03 12.57 9.02
N VAL A 79 -4.85 11.79 9.71
CA VAL A 79 -6.11 12.25 10.31
C VAL A 79 -5.91 12.66 11.76
N GLY A 80 -5.09 11.92 12.51
CA GLY A 80 -4.80 12.17 13.92
C GLY A 80 -3.33 12.38 14.22
N ASP A 81 -3.01 13.17 15.25
CA ASP A 81 -1.62 13.46 15.62
C ASP A 81 -0.85 12.23 16.12
N HIS A 82 -1.55 11.22 16.65
CA HIS A 82 -0.95 9.95 17.06
C HIS A 82 -0.28 9.19 15.89
N GLU A 83 -0.58 9.55 14.65
CA GLU A 83 -0.05 8.92 13.44
C GLU A 83 1.27 9.57 12.97
N ALA A 84 1.62 10.77 13.47
CA ALA A 84 2.76 11.55 12.97
C ALA A 84 4.09 10.79 13.02
N TYR A 85 4.35 10.09 14.15
CA TYR A 85 5.56 9.29 14.32
C TYR A 85 5.61 8.08 13.39
N SER A 86 4.47 7.59 12.89
CA SER A 86 4.44 6.45 11.97
C SER A 86 5.00 6.81 10.60
N ALA A 87 4.75 8.03 10.10
CA ALA A 87 5.35 8.49 8.84
C ALA A 87 6.85 8.66 8.98
N LEU A 88 7.30 9.26 10.09
CA LEU A 88 8.72 9.44 10.39
C LEU A 88 9.41 8.06 10.49
N ARG A 89 8.78 7.11 11.19
CA ARG A 89 9.29 5.75 11.32
C ARG A 89 9.40 5.02 9.98
N ALA A 90 8.40 5.14 9.10
CA ALA A 90 8.47 4.53 7.78
C ALA A 90 9.61 5.13 6.93
N SER A 91 9.84 6.45 7.04
CA SER A 91 10.98 7.11 6.40
C SER A 91 12.32 6.64 6.97
N GLU A 92 12.45 6.45 8.29
CA GLU A 92 13.67 5.91 8.93
C GLU A 92 13.96 4.47 8.52
N LEU A 93 12.90 3.64 8.45
CA LEU A 93 13.00 2.27 7.95
C LEU A 93 13.32 2.22 6.46
N GLY A 94 13.13 3.34 5.75
CA GLY A 94 13.34 3.46 4.31
C GLY A 94 12.25 2.76 3.49
N ASP A 95 11.10 2.43 4.07
CA ASP A 95 10.00 1.74 3.38
C ASP A 95 8.78 2.62 3.10
N GLY A 96 8.87 3.91 3.46
CA GLY A 96 7.87 4.92 3.15
C GLY A 96 8.47 6.31 3.02
N THR A 97 7.67 7.22 2.45
CA THR A 97 8.01 8.64 2.36
C THR A 97 7.83 9.35 3.71
N LEU A 98 8.34 10.58 3.81
CA LEU A 98 7.80 11.52 4.78
C LEU A 98 6.31 11.80 4.50
N GLU A 99 5.61 12.32 5.49
CA GLU A 99 4.20 12.71 5.36
C GLU A 99 4.03 13.80 4.28
N ALA A 100 3.32 13.46 3.20
CA ALA A 100 2.85 14.38 2.18
C ALA A 100 1.56 15.06 2.68
N ARG A 101 1.68 16.29 3.17
CA ARG A 101 0.55 17.00 3.79
C ARG A 101 -0.34 17.69 2.77
N GLU A 102 0.26 18.15 1.67
CA GLU A 102 -0.44 18.85 0.60
C GLU A 102 -0.39 18.05 -0.71
N LEU A 103 -1.34 18.35 -1.61
CA LEU A 103 -1.42 17.68 -2.92
C LEU A 103 -0.11 17.80 -3.72
N GLY A 104 0.56 18.94 -3.64
CA GLY A 104 1.84 19.17 -4.31
C GLY A 104 2.92 18.16 -3.88
N ASP A 105 2.99 17.86 -2.58
CA ASP A 105 3.95 16.91 -2.02
C ASP A 105 3.66 15.49 -2.53
N ALA A 106 2.38 15.09 -2.50
CA ALA A 106 1.96 13.78 -2.98
C ALA A 106 2.26 13.59 -4.48
N LEU A 107 1.98 14.61 -5.28
CA LEU A 107 2.29 14.60 -6.72
C LEU A 107 3.79 14.55 -7.00
N ALA A 108 4.62 15.22 -6.18
CA ALA A 108 6.07 15.15 -6.30
C ALA A 108 6.58 13.71 -6.04
N TYR A 109 6.08 13.04 -5.00
CA TYR A 109 6.43 11.64 -4.74
C TYR A 109 5.94 10.69 -5.82
N VAL A 110 4.70 10.84 -6.31
CA VAL A 110 4.19 10.02 -7.43
C VAL A 110 5.09 10.17 -8.66
N ARG A 111 5.55 11.40 -8.96
CA ARG A 111 6.53 11.63 -10.04
C ARG A 111 7.86 10.94 -9.76
N LEU A 112 8.38 11.00 -8.53
CA LEU A 112 9.62 10.31 -8.17
C LEU A 112 9.52 8.79 -8.26
N PHE A 113 8.36 8.21 -7.92
CA PHE A 113 8.13 6.76 -8.09
C PHE A 113 8.13 6.34 -9.55
N GLY A 114 7.68 7.20 -10.48
CA GLY A 114 7.68 6.93 -11.92
C GLY A 114 8.92 7.44 -12.68
N ALA A 115 9.68 8.37 -12.11
CA ALA A 115 10.85 8.98 -12.75
C ALA A 115 12.07 8.05 -12.69
N GLU A 116 13.01 8.26 -13.62
CA GLU A 116 14.35 7.63 -13.60
C GLU A 116 14.33 6.10 -13.40
N GLY A 117 13.32 5.43 -13.97
CA GLY A 117 13.15 3.98 -13.87
C GLY A 117 12.68 3.49 -12.50
N GLY A 118 12.10 4.36 -11.66
CA GLY A 118 11.51 3.99 -10.37
C GLY A 118 12.53 3.78 -9.25
N HIS A 119 13.67 4.48 -9.31
CA HIS A 119 14.78 4.33 -8.35
C HIS A 119 14.34 4.45 -6.89
N LEU A 120 13.41 5.35 -6.58
CA LEU A 120 12.87 5.50 -5.23
C LEU A 120 12.16 4.23 -4.75
N ALA A 121 11.27 3.65 -5.57
CA ALA A 121 10.56 2.42 -5.24
C ALA A 121 11.52 1.24 -5.08
N LEU A 122 12.53 1.15 -5.96
CA LEU A 122 13.57 0.12 -5.88
C LEU A 122 14.41 0.24 -4.60
N ALA A 123 14.81 1.45 -4.23
CA ALA A 123 15.54 1.69 -2.98
C ALA A 123 14.70 1.30 -1.75
N MET A 124 13.40 1.63 -1.76
CA MET A 124 12.47 1.22 -0.70
C MET A 124 12.31 -0.30 -0.64
N ASN A 125 12.23 -0.99 -1.79
CA ASN A 125 12.19 -2.45 -1.84
C ASN A 125 13.45 -3.08 -1.23
N GLU A 126 14.63 -2.53 -1.49
CA GLU A 126 15.88 -3.01 -0.88
C GLU A 126 15.90 -2.80 0.64
N ALA A 127 15.36 -1.66 1.13
CA ALA A 127 15.18 -1.44 2.56
C ALA A 127 14.19 -2.44 3.18
N ILE A 128 13.04 -2.68 2.54
CA ILE A 128 12.05 -3.68 2.96
C ILE A 128 12.68 -5.07 3.07
N ARG A 129 13.46 -5.49 2.08
CA ARG A 129 14.16 -6.78 2.10
C ARG A 129 15.11 -6.89 3.27
N LYS A 130 15.90 -5.85 3.56
CA LYS A 130 16.79 -5.78 4.72
C LYS A 130 16.01 -5.82 6.03
N ASN A 131 14.97 -5.00 6.18
CA ASN A 131 14.11 -4.95 7.35
C ASN A 131 13.42 -6.28 7.64
N ASN A 132 13.06 -7.03 6.60
CA ASN A 132 12.50 -8.37 6.74
C ASN A 132 13.51 -9.35 7.38
N THR A 133 14.80 -9.26 7.06
CA THR A 133 15.83 -10.14 7.65
C THR A 133 16.00 -9.96 9.16
N ILE A 134 15.65 -8.79 9.69
CA ILE A 134 15.68 -8.49 11.12
C ILE A 134 14.28 -8.57 11.77
N GLY A 135 13.29 -9.08 11.05
CA GLY A 135 11.97 -9.42 11.60
C GLY A 135 10.99 -8.26 11.77
N VAL A 136 11.23 -7.07 11.18
CA VAL A 136 10.36 -5.88 11.32
C VAL A 136 8.88 -6.19 11.01
N TYR A 137 8.63 -7.01 10.00
CA TYR A 137 7.27 -7.34 9.54
C TYR A 137 6.68 -8.64 10.14
N SER A 138 7.40 -9.29 11.07
CA SER A 138 7.01 -10.60 11.61
C SER A 138 6.24 -10.54 12.93
N GLY A 139 5.90 -9.33 13.42
CA GLY A 139 5.28 -9.13 14.73
C GLY A 139 4.03 -9.97 14.99
N CYS A 140 3.09 -10.03 14.04
CA CYS A 140 1.87 -10.83 14.19
C CYS A 140 2.15 -12.34 14.25
N LYS A 141 3.14 -12.84 13.49
CA LYS A 141 3.52 -14.26 13.52
C LYS A 141 4.08 -14.62 14.89
N HIS A 142 4.98 -13.80 15.42
CA HIS A 142 5.52 -13.99 16.77
C HIS A 142 4.43 -13.92 17.84
N ALA A 143 3.46 -13.01 17.72
CA ALA A 143 2.35 -12.92 18.66
C ALA A 143 1.51 -14.21 18.69
N VAL A 144 1.21 -14.79 17.52
CA VAL A 144 0.50 -16.08 17.41
C VAL A 144 1.33 -17.22 17.98
N GLU A 145 2.61 -17.32 17.64
CA GLU A 145 3.51 -18.34 18.19
C GLU A 145 3.56 -18.30 19.72
N LEU A 146 3.66 -17.11 20.30
CA LEU A 146 3.64 -16.93 21.75
C LEU A 146 2.29 -17.37 22.34
N ALA A 147 1.17 -16.98 21.72
CA ALA A 147 -0.16 -17.37 22.19
C ALA A 147 -0.40 -18.88 22.15
N THR A 148 0.14 -19.59 21.14
CA THR A 148 0.01 -21.05 21.03
C THR A 148 0.85 -21.85 22.03
N ARG A 149 1.75 -21.17 22.77
CA ARG A 149 2.58 -21.78 23.82
C ARG A 149 2.03 -21.55 25.23
N LEU A 150 0.95 -20.78 25.36
CA LEU A 150 0.19 -20.59 26.60
C LEU A 150 -0.83 -21.72 26.77
#